data_AF-A0A2Z4UM38-F1
#
_entry.id   AF-A0A2Z4UM38-F1
#
_cell.length_a   1.000
_cell.length_b   1.000
_cell.length_c   1.000
_cell.angle_alpha   90.00
_cell.angle_beta   90.00
_cell.angle_gamma   90.00
#
_symmetry.space_group_name_H-M   'P 1'
#
loop_
_entity.id
_entity.type
_entity.pdbx_description
1 polymer ?
#
loop_
_entity_poly.entity_id
_entity_poly.type
_entity_poly.pdbx_seq_one_letter_code
_entity_poly.pdbx_strand_id
1 'polypeptide(L)'
;MLQINSGKLFTREVGRQNELRGIIYTNLRLGRDGPIETAMGRLQPTSTLREAKAVVYELTERIEAEEKGPGVLVSHGMEPYIQDFSAVLSFALNVVSTPDYDLASRMTSGKGTLSVATPPDKLVRRVFDNEVWCKPQDEELLIALAQDLIALERKSYLAAMRAIRTYVTGLHRLSDDLELAYTMLVASIESLVQEFDGHETVWSDYDETKRRKIDRVLNKYEPAIGARVREVLLEQEHVSLARRFREYVLSTVSSSYFREEALGQPGPISRAELPGALRQAYNLRSQYVHKLKELPKELTLDRQYGEVVQISGNSVLSFQGLTRLVRHVIRRFVETQPKTDCEPYDYLMEKSGIMSMQMAAQYWIWRSEGLTIQHGMRRLEGFLEQLLPVIQGQEGAALTDLREMLAKAESLFDVSTSVERRPFLALYFLFNHFLSSNEKMDSFEKIRGKYLAELEDPSVVSMFVHLLFGLVPTWSLSSHQDVLDTYFRERNKKNKLRVPQLLETAAILFLAERIRIADQPTALEKQVAAAVENSPGNRALLELEAHLDPVEPIDWRQLLFPQQKAVDE
;
A
#
# COMPACT_ATOMS: atom_id res chain seq x y z
N MET A 1 6.18 2.19 16.28
CA MET A 1 7.24 1.49 17.07
C MET A 1 7.00 1.50 18.58
N LEU A 2 6.29 2.48 19.15
CA LEU A 2 6.12 2.61 20.61
C LEU A 2 5.53 1.37 21.30
N GLN A 3 4.51 0.71 20.71
CA GLN A 3 3.95 -0.53 21.30
C GLN A 3 4.89 -1.73 21.20
N ILE A 4 5.69 -1.85 20.13
CA ILE A 4 6.72 -2.90 20.06
C ILE A 4 7.72 -2.69 21.20
N ASN A 5 8.11 -1.44 21.45
CA ASN A 5 9.06 -1.07 22.50
C ASN A 5 8.61 -1.41 23.93
N SER A 6 7.30 -1.54 24.17
CA SER A 6 6.81 -1.90 25.51
C SER A 6 7.22 -3.34 25.90
N GLY A 7 7.54 -4.18 24.90
CA GLY A 7 7.81 -5.61 25.06
C GLY A 7 6.55 -6.48 24.96
N LYS A 8 5.36 -5.86 24.83
CA LYS A 8 4.07 -6.57 24.75
C LYS A 8 4.01 -7.61 23.62
N LEU A 9 4.66 -7.31 22.50
CA LEU A 9 4.59 -8.12 21.27
C LEU A 9 5.71 -9.17 21.18
N PHE A 10 6.61 -9.21 22.16
CA PHE A 10 7.78 -10.08 22.09
C PHE A 10 7.37 -11.53 22.32
N THR A 11 7.94 -12.41 21.51
CA THR A 11 7.89 -13.87 21.70
C THR A 11 8.98 -14.36 22.65
N ARG A 12 10.00 -13.52 22.88
CA ARG A 12 11.19 -13.80 23.71
C ARG A 12 11.48 -12.64 24.65
N GLU A 13 12.43 -12.87 25.54
CA GLU A 13 12.89 -11.84 26.47
C GLU A 13 13.61 -10.68 25.75
N VAL A 14 13.72 -9.57 26.46
CA VAL A 14 14.47 -8.40 26.00
C VAL A 14 15.96 -8.77 25.93
N GLY A 15 16.54 -8.77 24.74
CA GLY A 15 17.95 -9.07 24.53
C GLY A 15 18.87 -7.86 24.70
N ARG A 16 18.39 -6.66 24.33
CA ARG A 16 19.16 -5.40 24.41
C ARG A 16 18.27 -4.25 24.85
N GLN A 17 18.87 -3.30 25.57
CA GLN A 17 18.26 -2.03 25.92
C GLN A 17 19.19 -0.87 25.55
N ASN A 18 18.64 0.21 25.01
CA ASN A 18 19.38 1.44 24.71
C ASN A 18 18.64 2.65 25.29
N GLU A 19 19.36 3.63 25.82
CA GLU A 19 18.78 4.90 26.24
C GLU A 19 18.82 5.88 25.07
N LEU A 20 17.66 6.27 24.56
CA LEU A 20 17.53 7.20 23.44
C LEU A 20 16.98 8.54 23.90
N ARG A 21 17.47 9.61 23.27
CA ARG A 21 17.02 10.99 23.53
C ARG A 21 16.79 11.71 22.22
N GLY A 22 15.74 12.52 22.18
CA GLY A 22 15.42 13.38 21.06
C GLY A 22 14.78 14.69 21.51
N ILE A 23 14.66 15.62 20.57
CA ILE A 23 14.11 16.96 20.82
C ILE A 23 12.79 17.09 20.07
N ILE A 24 11.74 17.45 20.80
CA ILE A 24 10.43 17.77 20.24
C ILE A 24 10.24 19.28 20.31
N TYR A 25 9.90 19.89 19.18
CA TYR A 25 9.52 21.30 19.10
C TYR A 25 8.00 21.41 19.22
N THR A 26 7.53 22.20 20.19
CA THR A 26 6.12 22.28 20.57
C THR A 26 5.76 23.60 21.24
N ASN A 27 4.56 24.14 21.03
CA ASN A 27 4.04 25.27 21.82
C ASN A 27 3.63 24.94 23.26
N LEU A 28 3.80 23.69 23.69
CA LEU A 28 3.58 23.27 25.07
C LEU A 28 4.68 23.82 26.01
N ARG A 29 4.25 24.45 27.10
CA ARG A 29 5.08 24.84 28.24
C ARG A 29 4.82 23.89 29.41
N LEU A 30 5.83 23.10 29.76
CA LEU A 30 5.80 22.24 30.94
C LEU A 30 6.06 23.07 32.20
N GLY A 31 5.39 22.73 33.30
CA GLY A 31 5.61 23.34 34.61
C GLY A 31 7.00 23.00 35.19
N ARG A 32 7.39 23.66 36.29
CA ARG A 32 8.66 23.39 36.99
C ARG A 32 8.62 22.12 37.84
N ASP A 33 7.46 21.45 37.92
CA ASP A 33 7.19 20.39 38.90
C ASP A 33 7.77 19.01 38.55
N GLY A 34 8.50 18.90 37.44
CA GLY A 34 9.25 17.69 37.08
C GLY A 34 8.98 17.20 35.66
N PRO A 35 9.54 16.05 35.29
CA PRO A 35 9.24 15.39 34.02
C PRO A 35 7.81 14.85 33.98
N ILE A 36 7.23 14.70 32.78
CA ILE A 36 6.04 13.87 32.59
C ILE A 36 6.48 12.46 32.19
N GLU A 37 6.15 11.46 32.99
CA GLU A 37 6.46 10.05 32.73
C GLU A 37 5.24 9.32 32.15
N THR A 38 5.42 8.68 31.00
CA THR A 38 4.36 7.93 30.31
C THR A 38 4.83 6.52 29.96
N ALA A 39 3.90 5.62 29.61
CA ALA A 39 4.22 4.30 29.08
C ALA A 39 5.04 4.32 27.77
N MET A 40 5.09 5.46 27.09
CA MET A 40 5.80 5.67 25.83
C MET A 40 7.17 6.35 26.03
N GLY A 41 7.52 6.76 27.25
CA GLY A 41 8.76 7.48 27.57
C GLY A 41 8.51 8.75 28.40
N ARG A 42 9.55 9.55 28.54
CA ARG A 42 9.62 10.68 29.48
C ARG A 42 9.81 12.01 28.75
N LEU A 43 9.02 13.01 29.12
CA LEU A 43 9.12 14.39 28.63
C LEU A 43 9.74 15.29 29.68
N GLN A 44 10.76 16.06 29.30
CA GLN A 44 11.43 17.00 30.19
C GLN A 44 11.43 18.43 29.63
N PRO A 45 11.24 19.44 30.50
CA PRO A 45 11.42 20.83 30.10
C PRO A 45 12.88 21.12 29.77
N THR A 46 13.12 21.99 28.79
CA THR A 46 14.46 22.55 28.56
C THR A 46 14.68 23.79 29.44
N SER A 47 15.92 24.02 29.86
CA SER A 47 16.31 25.18 30.69
C SER A 47 16.37 26.50 29.91
N THR A 48 16.18 26.47 28.60
CA THR A 48 16.29 27.62 27.70
C THR A 48 14.98 28.42 27.62
N LEU A 49 15.03 29.66 28.10
CA LEU A 49 13.92 30.63 28.07
C LEU A 49 13.68 31.30 26.70
N ARG A 50 14.57 31.11 25.71
CA ARG A 50 14.47 31.78 24.39
C ARG A 50 13.69 30.93 23.39
N GLU A 51 12.84 31.62 22.61
CA GLU A 51 12.16 31.34 21.32
C GLU A 51 11.96 29.89 20.83
N ALA A 52 12.91 28.98 20.99
CA ALA A 52 12.74 27.56 20.67
C ALA A 52 11.94 26.88 21.80
N LYS A 53 10.64 26.73 21.55
CA LYS A 53 9.71 25.97 22.39
C LYS A 53 10.04 24.47 22.25
N ALA A 54 11.08 24.01 22.94
CA ALA A 54 11.61 22.65 22.82
C ALA A 54 11.48 21.88 24.14
N VAL A 55 11.11 20.60 24.05
CA VAL A 55 11.09 19.64 25.16
C VAL A 55 11.97 18.44 24.80
N VAL A 56 12.64 17.88 25.79
CA VAL A 56 13.46 16.67 25.61
C VAL A 56 12.57 15.46 25.80
N TYR A 57 12.61 14.52 24.85
CA TYR A 57 11.93 13.24 24.94
C TYR A 57 12.98 12.13 25.12
N GLU A 58 12.86 11.36 26.19
CA GLU A 58 13.75 10.26 26.54
C GLU A 58 12.96 8.95 26.57
N LEU A 59 13.55 7.86 26.07
CA LEU A 59 12.97 6.53 26.17
C LEU A 59 14.03 5.43 26.27
N THR A 60 13.73 4.40 27.04
CA THR A 60 14.50 3.15 27.02
C THR A 60 13.99 2.30 25.86
N GLU A 61 14.77 2.20 24.80
CA GLU A 61 14.53 1.27 23.70
C GLU A 61 14.73 -0.16 24.18
N ARG A 62 13.76 -1.04 23.95
CA ARG A 62 13.82 -2.48 24.23
C ARG A 62 13.83 -3.24 22.92
N ILE A 63 14.79 -4.15 22.77
CA ILE A 63 14.94 -4.98 21.57
C ILE A 63 14.83 -6.44 22.00
N GLU A 64 13.92 -7.17 21.36
CA GLU A 64 13.75 -8.61 21.55
C GLU A 64 15.02 -9.39 21.19
N ALA A 65 15.35 -10.43 21.96
CA ALA A 65 16.45 -11.33 21.65
C ALA A 65 16.28 -12.00 20.27
N GLU A 66 17.35 -12.09 19.49
CA GLU A 66 17.32 -12.66 18.14
C GLU A 66 17.12 -14.18 18.13
N GLU A 67 16.57 -14.69 17.03
CA GLU A 67 16.50 -16.14 16.77
C GLU A 67 17.82 -16.46 16.10
N LYS A 68 18.49 -17.53 16.52
CA LYS A 68 19.81 -17.91 15.98
C LYS A 68 19.87 -17.70 14.46
N GLY A 69 20.63 -16.71 14.01
CA GLY A 69 20.70 -16.30 12.60
C GLY A 69 21.73 -15.19 12.38
N PRO A 70 22.18 -14.96 11.14
CA PRO A 70 23.14 -13.91 10.82
C PRO A 70 22.44 -12.54 10.75
N GLY A 71 22.81 -11.63 11.65
CA GLY A 71 22.32 -10.26 11.75
C GLY A 71 22.31 -9.85 13.22
N VAL A 72 22.69 -8.62 13.55
CA VAL A 72 22.61 -8.08 14.92
C VAL A 72 21.95 -6.72 14.88
N LEU A 73 20.69 -6.62 15.31
CA LEU A 73 20.00 -5.34 15.44
C LEU A 73 20.50 -4.57 16.67
N VAL A 74 21.26 -3.50 16.43
CA VAL A 74 21.86 -2.67 17.50
C VAL A 74 20.87 -1.67 18.08
N SER A 75 20.14 -0.94 17.23
CA SER A 75 19.13 0.06 17.61
C SER A 75 18.27 0.41 16.39
N HIS A 76 17.01 0.80 16.61
CA HIS A 76 16.16 1.42 15.59
C HIS A 76 16.38 2.94 15.48
N GLY A 77 17.16 3.52 16.39
CA GLY A 77 17.34 4.96 16.52
C GLY A 77 16.11 5.68 17.10
N MET A 78 16.25 6.97 17.37
CA MET A 78 15.20 7.78 18.02
C MET A 78 14.01 8.11 17.08
N GLU A 79 14.30 8.22 15.78
CA GLU A 79 13.38 8.74 14.76
C GLU A 79 11.99 8.09 14.75
N PRO A 80 11.84 6.74 14.69
CA PRO A 80 10.52 6.14 14.64
C PRO A 80 9.72 6.31 15.94
N TYR A 81 10.38 6.53 17.07
CA TYR A 81 9.72 6.73 18.36
C TYR A 81 9.29 8.18 18.54
N ILE A 82 10.15 9.14 18.21
CA ILE A 82 9.85 10.56 18.37
C ILE A 82 8.72 11.00 17.45
N GLN A 83 8.66 10.51 16.20
CA GLN A 83 7.56 10.81 15.29
C GLN A 83 6.21 10.31 15.84
N ASP A 84 6.17 9.07 16.33
CA ASP A 84 4.96 8.48 16.90
C ASP A 84 4.50 9.25 18.15
N PHE A 85 5.45 9.54 19.03
CA PHE A 85 5.16 10.20 20.30
C PHE A 85 4.78 11.67 20.10
N SER A 86 5.40 12.38 19.14
CA SER A 86 4.99 13.74 18.75
C SER A 86 3.55 13.80 18.26
N ALA A 87 3.10 12.80 17.49
CA ALA A 87 1.71 12.72 17.05
C ALA A 87 0.75 12.46 18.23
N VAL A 88 1.10 11.55 19.15
CA VAL A 88 0.33 11.30 20.37
C VAL A 88 0.26 12.54 21.25
N LEU A 89 1.37 13.25 21.45
CA LEU A 89 1.44 14.47 22.25
C LEU A 89 0.57 15.59 21.66
N SER A 90 0.67 15.81 20.34
CA SER A 90 -0.14 16.80 19.62
C SER A 90 -1.63 16.51 19.79
N PHE A 91 -2.02 15.25 19.58
CA PHE A 91 -3.40 14.79 19.68
C PHE A 91 -3.94 14.86 21.12
N ALA A 92 -3.16 14.43 22.10
CA ALA A 92 -3.55 14.39 23.51
C ALA A 92 -3.77 15.81 24.07
N LEU A 93 -2.88 16.75 23.77
CA LEU A 93 -2.87 18.04 24.46
C LEU A 93 -3.44 19.21 23.66
N ASN A 94 -3.85 18.98 22.40
CA ASN A 94 -4.23 20.05 21.46
C ASN A 94 -3.10 21.08 21.37
N VAL A 95 -1.92 20.61 20.98
CA VAL A 95 -0.71 21.42 20.78
C VAL A 95 -0.06 21.03 19.46
N VAL A 96 0.79 21.88 18.93
CA VAL A 96 1.73 21.50 17.87
C VAL A 96 2.88 20.77 18.54
N SER A 97 3.21 19.56 18.10
CA SER A 97 4.39 18.81 18.53
C SER A 97 4.98 18.05 17.35
N THR A 98 6.26 18.28 17.08
CA THR A 98 6.96 17.72 15.92
C THR A 98 8.47 17.67 16.17
N PRO A 99 9.21 16.71 15.61
CA PRO A 99 10.67 16.75 15.60
C PRO A 99 11.24 17.84 14.67
N ASP A 100 10.42 18.46 13.81
CA ASP A 100 10.81 19.52 12.88
C ASP A 100 10.55 20.94 13.45
N TYR A 101 11.63 21.69 13.66
CA TYR A 101 11.58 23.05 14.16
C TYR A 101 10.82 24.02 13.24
N ASP A 102 11.05 23.95 11.93
CA ASP A 102 10.48 24.89 10.97
C ASP A 102 8.97 24.72 10.87
N LEU A 103 8.50 23.48 10.94
CA LEU A 103 7.08 23.18 11.05
C LEU A 103 6.48 23.76 12.33
N ALA A 104 7.08 23.50 13.51
CA ALA A 104 6.57 24.03 14.78
C ALA A 104 6.51 25.57 14.81
N SER A 105 7.56 26.21 14.31
CA SER A 105 7.66 27.66 14.19
C SER A 105 6.56 28.22 13.28
N ARG A 106 6.41 27.68 12.07
CA ARG A 106 5.39 28.11 11.10
C ARG A 106 3.97 27.96 11.64
N MET A 107 3.65 26.83 12.28
CA MET A 107 2.31 26.57 12.79
C MET A 107 1.93 27.47 13.98
N THR A 108 2.91 28.03 14.70
CA THR A 108 2.67 28.77 15.96
C THR A 108 3.04 30.26 15.86
N SER A 109 3.35 30.75 14.66
CA SER A 109 3.75 32.15 14.44
C SER A 109 2.60 33.16 14.43
N GLY A 110 1.34 32.70 14.41
CA GLY A 110 0.15 33.55 14.31
C GLY A 110 0.04 34.29 12.97
N LYS A 111 0.66 33.76 11.91
CA LYS A 111 0.70 34.36 10.57
C LYS A 111 0.07 33.39 9.57
N GLY A 112 -0.69 33.94 8.61
CA GLY A 112 -1.10 33.21 7.42
C GLY A 112 0.08 32.98 6.48
N THR A 113 -0.09 32.08 5.52
CA THR A 113 0.86 31.83 4.44
C THR A 113 0.38 32.48 3.15
N LEU A 114 1.18 32.39 2.08
CA LEU A 114 0.75 32.84 0.75
C LEU A 114 -0.46 32.05 0.24
N SER A 115 -0.54 30.76 0.57
CA SER A 115 -1.64 29.88 0.15
C SER A 115 -2.89 30.07 1.01
N VAL A 116 -2.72 30.32 2.30
CA VAL A 116 -3.83 30.47 3.26
C VAL A 116 -3.67 31.77 4.04
N ALA A 117 -4.48 32.77 3.69
CA ALA A 117 -4.41 34.09 4.33
C ALA A 117 -4.85 34.07 5.81
N THR A 118 -5.80 33.21 6.18
CA THR A 118 -6.29 33.08 7.56
C THR A 118 -5.28 32.27 8.39
N PRO A 119 -4.72 32.84 9.48
CA PRO A 119 -3.82 32.10 10.36
C PRO A 119 -4.49 30.88 11.00
N PRO A 120 -3.79 29.74 11.18
CA PRO A 120 -4.35 28.52 11.78
C PRO A 120 -4.95 28.73 13.17
N ASP A 121 -4.37 29.62 13.99
CA ASP A 121 -4.85 29.99 15.32
C ASP A 121 -6.22 30.69 15.32
N LYS A 122 -6.72 31.13 14.16
CA LYS A 122 -8.09 31.65 14.00
C LYS A 122 -9.11 30.57 13.62
N LEU A 123 -8.64 29.43 13.14
CA LEU A 123 -9.49 28.32 12.69
C LEU A 123 -9.71 27.28 13.79
N VAL A 124 -8.67 27.01 14.59
CA VAL A 124 -8.71 26.04 15.68
C VAL A 124 -8.06 26.64 16.92
N ARG A 125 -8.83 26.72 18.01
CA ARG A 125 -8.39 27.26 19.29
C ARG A 125 -7.36 26.33 19.93
N ARG A 126 -6.41 26.90 20.68
CA ARG A 126 -5.43 26.20 21.54
C ARG A 126 -4.31 25.50 20.78
N VAL A 127 -4.61 24.76 19.70
CA VAL A 127 -3.61 23.98 18.96
C VAL A 127 -2.45 24.84 18.48
N PHE A 128 -2.75 25.98 17.88
CA PHE A 128 -1.79 26.88 17.24
C PHE A 128 -1.47 28.13 18.06
N ASP A 129 -1.99 28.21 19.29
CA ASP A 129 -1.71 29.32 20.20
C ASP A 129 -0.19 29.46 20.39
N ASN A 130 0.29 30.68 20.58
CA ASN A 130 1.73 30.89 20.70
C ASN A 130 2.31 30.08 21.87
N GLU A 131 1.63 30.03 23.02
CA GLU A 131 2.05 29.22 24.15
C GLU A 131 0.85 28.55 24.83
N VAL A 132 1.01 27.27 25.17
CA VAL A 132 0.02 26.46 25.87
C VAL A 132 0.64 25.91 27.14
N TRP A 133 0.20 26.40 28.30
CA TRP A 133 0.68 25.91 29.59
C TRP A 133 0.04 24.58 29.95
N CYS A 134 0.88 23.58 30.24
CA CYS A 134 0.44 22.25 30.68
C CYS A 134 -0.17 22.36 32.07
N LYS A 135 -1.44 21.97 32.21
CA LYS A 135 -2.13 21.88 33.51
C LYS A 135 -2.03 20.44 34.05
N PRO A 136 -2.25 20.22 35.36
CA PRO A 136 -2.28 18.86 35.92
C PRO A 136 -3.25 17.91 35.20
N GLN A 137 -4.42 18.40 34.77
CA GLN A 137 -5.36 17.58 34.00
C GLN A 137 -4.86 17.22 32.60
N ASP A 138 -4.02 18.07 31.99
CA ASP A 138 -3.42 17.78 30.69
C ASP A 138 -2.39 16.64 30.82
N GLU A 139 -1.59 16.66 31.90
CA GLU A 139 -0.64 15.60 32.23
C GLU A 139 -1.34 14.26 32.45
N GLU A 140 -2.36 14.21 33.32
CA GLU A 140 -3.16 13.01 33.57
C GLU A 140 -3.76 12.43 32.27
N LEU A 141 -4.25 13.31 31.39
CA LEU A 141 -4.82 12.92 30.10
C LEU A 141 -3.78 12.26 29.20
N LEU A 142 -2.58 12.84 29.09
CA LEU A 142 -1.49 12.29 28.28
C LEU A 142 -1.04 10.92 28.82
N ILE A 143 -0.86 10.80 30.14
CA ILE A 143 -0.45 9.55 30.78
C ILE A 143 -1.50 8.46 30.53
N ALA A 144 -2.78 8.76 30.77
CA ALA A 144 -3.88 7.82 30.57
C ALA A 144 -3.99 7.37 29.11
N LEU A 145 -3.92 8.31 28.15
CA LEU A 145 -3.99 7.97 26.73
C LEU A 145 -2.79 7.11 26.29
N ALA A 146 -1.58 7.45 26.73
CA ALA A 146 -0.39 6.69 26.40
C ALA A 146 -0.47 5.25 26.93
N GLN A 147 -0.95 5.08 28.17
CA GLN A 147 -1.19 3.77 28.76
C GLN A 147 -2.22 2.96 27.96
N ASP A 148 -3.36 3.57 27.66
CA ASP A 148 -4.45 2.92 26.94
C ASP A 148 -4.03 2.50 25.53
N LEU A 149 -3.31 3.37 24.79
CA LEU A 149 -2.79 3.06 23.47
C LEU A 149 -1.85 1.85 23.49
N ILE A 150 -0.90 1.79 24.43
CA ILE A 150 0.03 0.65 24.52
C ILE A 150 -0.72 -0.65 24.85
N ALA A 151 -1.76 -0.57 25.67
CA ALA A 151 -2.57 -1.72 26.09
C ALA A 151 -3.47 -2.29 24.99
N LEU A 152 -3.82 -1.53 23.94
CA LEU A 152 -4.65 -2.02 22.82
C LEU A 152 -4.07 -3.26 22.14
N GLU A 153 -4.92 -4.15 21.63
CA GLU A 153 -4.49 -5.20 20.68
C GLU A 153 -3.76 -4.61 19.46
N ARG A 154 -2.84 -5.36 18.84
CA ARG A 154 -1.97 -4.84 17.77
C ARG A 154 -2.76 -4.22 16.62
N LYS A 155 -3.82 -4.91 16.19
CA LYS A 155 -4.72 -4.44 15.13
C LYS A 155 -5.34 -3.09 15.47
N SER A 156 -5.90 -2.96 16.68
CA SER A 156 -6.54 -1.73 17.15
C SER A 156 -5.54 -0.60 17.40
N TYR A 157 -4.33 -0.92 17.89
CA TYR A 157 -3.24 0.05 18.03
C TYR A 157 -2.83 0.66 16.69
N LEU A 158 -2.62 -0.17 15.66
CA LEU A 158 -2.23 0.28 14.33
C LEU A 158 -3.31 1.21 13.74
N ALA A 159 -4.59 0.86 13.92
CA ALA A 159 -5.71 1.69 13.48
C ALA A 159 -5.79 3.03 14.24
N ALA A 160 -5.68 3.00 15.57
CA ALA A 160 -5.66 4.21 16.39
C ALA A 160 -4.51 5.14 16.02
N MET A 161 -3.29 4.61 15.88
CA MET A 161 -2.12 5.39 15.48
C MET A 161 -2.25 5.96 14.06
N ARG A 162 -2.84 5.20 13.12
CA ARG A 162 -3.13 5.69 11.76
C ARG A 162 -4.11 6.87 11.81
N ALA A 163 -5.19 6.76 12.58
CA ALA A 163 -6.17 7.83 12.76
C ALA A 163 -5.55 9.08 13.42
N ILE A 164 -4.78 8.90 14.51
CA ILE A 164 -4.07 9.98 15.21
C ILE A 164 -3.10 10.71 14.27
N ARG A 165 -2.24 9.98 13.55
CA ARG A 165 -1.29 10.58 12.60
C ARG A 165 -2.01 11.32 11.47
N THR A 166 -3.11 10.76 10.96
CA THR A 166 -3.91 11.40 9.91
C THR A 166 -4.55 12.69 10.41
N TYR A 167 -5.10 12.69 11.64
CA TYR A 167 -5.64 13.88 12.30
C TYR A 167 -4.59 14.97 12.48
N VAL A 168 -3.42 14.63 13.04
CA VAL A 168 -2.32 15.57 13.29
C VAL A 168 -1.79 16.13 11.97
N THR A 169 -1.64 15.28 10.95
CA THR A 169 -1.22 15.75 9.62
C THR A 169 -2.27 16.67 9.00
N GLY A 170 -3.56 16.38 9.17
CA GLY A 170 -4.65 17.28 8.76
C GLY A 170 -4.56 18.64 9.44
N LEU A 171 -4.23 18.69 10.74
CA LEU A 171 -3.96 19.94 11.46
C LEU A 171 -2.75 20.71 10.89
N HIS A 172 -1.66 20.01 10.56
CA HIS A 172 -0.49 20.64 9.93
C HIS A 172 -0.84 21.28 8.58
N ARG A 173 -1.81 20.69 7.85
CA ARG A 173 -2.27 21.23 6.57
C ARG A 173 -3.11 22.50 6.67
N LEU A 174 -3.56 22.89 7.85
CA LEU A 174 -4.27 24.16 8.02
C LEU A 174 -3.42 25.39 7.67
N SER A 175 -2.09 25.24 7.62
CA SER A 175 -1.18 26.33 7.25
C SER A 175 -1.01 26.51 5.74
N ASP A 176 -1.28 25.50 4.92
CA ASP A 176 -0.94 25.50 3.48
C ASP A 176 -2.10 25.05 2.56
N ASP A 177 -2.97 24.14 3.00
CA ASP A 177 -4.09 23.61 2.21
C ASP A 177 -5.30 23.25 3.10
N LEU A 178 -6.32 24.12 3.11
CA LEU A 178 -7.52 23.96 3.94
C LEU A 178 -8.42 22.81 3.47
N GLU A 179 -8.53 22.61 2.17
CA GLU A 179 -9.29 21.53 1.54
C GLU A 179 -8.74 20.16 1.95
N LEU A 180 -7.42 20.00 1.84
CA LEU A 180 -6.72 18.78 2.25
C LEU A 180 -6.81 18.60 3.76
N ALA A 181 -6.64 19.65 4.55
CA ALA A 181 -6.81 19.60 6.01
C ALA A 181 -8.20 19.04 6.39
N TYR A 182 -9.26 19.57 5.79
CA TYR A 182 -10.63 19.12 6.06
C TYR A 182 -10.83 17.67 5.65
N THR A 183 -10.31 17.30 4.48
CA THR A 183 -10.35 15.94 3.93
C THR A 183 -9.64 14.95 4.87
N MET A 184 -8.44 15.29 5.36
CA MET A 184 -7.65 14.45 6.27
C MET A 184 -8.34 14.28 7.63
N LEU A 185 -8.96 15.33 8.16
CA LEU A 185 -9.74 15.24 9.39
C LEU A 185 -10.90 14.25 9.25
N VAL A 186 -11.66 14.29 8.16
CA VAL A 186 -12.72 13.31 7.88
C VAL A 186 -12.11 11.91 7.67
N ALA A 187 -11.04 11.80 6.88
CA ALA A 187 -10.38 10.55 6.57
C ALA A 187 -9.80 9.84 7.80
N SER A 188 -9.40 10.58 8.84
CA SER A 188 -8.92 9.99 10.10
C SER A 188 -9.98 9.10 10.76
N ILE A 189 -11.25 9.51 10.74
CA ILE A 189 -12.37 8.68 11.21
C ILE A 189 -12.69 7.58 10.19
N GLU A 190 -12.71 7.89 8.89
CA GLU A 190 -12.97 6.88 7.85
C GLU A 190 -12.01 5.69 7.95
N SER A 191 -10.75 5.95 8.32
CA SER A 191 -9.74 4.91 8.52
C SER A 191 -10.09 3.93 9.64
N LEU A 192 -10.87 4.36 10.65
CA LEU A 192 -11.41 3.48 11.70
C LEU A 192 -12.66 2.74 11.20
N VAL A 193 -13.56 3.44 10.51
CA VAL A 193 -14.84 2.90 10.01
C VAL A 193 -14.61 1.71 9.09
N GLN A 194 -13.63 1.79 8.19
CA GLN A 194 -13.36 0.73 7.21
C GLN A 194 -13.07 -0.63 7.85
N GLU A 195 -12.45 -0.63 9.04
CA GLU A 195 -11.98 -1.85 9.70
C GLU A 195 -12.76 -2.21 10.99
N PHE A 196 -13.46 -1.27 11.64
CA PHE A 196 -13.99 -1.44 13.01
C PHE A 196 -15.45 -1.01 13.22
N ASP A 197 -16.21 -0.71 12.18
CA ASP A 197 -17.62 -0.34 12.35
C ASP A 197 -18.57 -1.53 12.54
N GLY A 198 -18.05 -2.76 12.52
CA GLY A 198 -18.81 -3.99 12.77
C GLY A 198 -19.94 -4.24 11.76
N HIS A 199 -19.95 -3.52 10.64
CA HIS A 199 -21.04 -3.58 9.69
C HIS A 199 -20.86 -4.72 8.68
N GLU A 200 -21.73 -5.73 8.77
CA GLU A 200 -21.96 -6.67 7.68
C GLU A 200 -22.92 -6.04 6.67
N THR A 201 -22.44 -5.80 5.44
CA THR A 201 -23.24 -5.22 4.36
C THR A 201 -24.40 -6.13 4.00
N VAL A 202 -25.64 -5.68 4.20
CA VAL A 202 -26.85 -6.42 3.80
C VAL A 202 -27.43 -5.87 2.50
N TRP A 203 -28.16 -6.70 1.74
CA TRP A 203 -28.69 -6.31 0.41
C TRP A 203 -29.59 -5.07 0.43
N SER A 204 -30.23 -4.77 1.57
CA SER A 204 -31.01 -3.55 1.75
C SER A 204 -30.20 -2.27 1.74
N ASP A 205 -28.88 -2.37 1.96
CA ASP A 205 -27.97 -1.23 2.04
C ASP A 205 -27.48 -0.76 0.66
N TYR A 206 -27.72 -1.58 -0.37
CA TYR A 206 -27.43 -1.27 -1.75
C TYR A 206 -28.34 -0.14 -2.25
N ASP A 207 -27.80 0.78 -3.06
CA ASP A 207 -28.58 1.92 -3.59
C ASP A 207 -29.91 1.44 -4.17
N GLU A 208 -31.03 2.03 -3.71
CA GLU A 208 -32.36 1.53 -4.01
C GLU A 208 -32.63 1.49 -5.53
N THR A 209 -32.12 2.48 -6.26
CA THR A 209 -32.31 2.58 -7.71
C THR A 209 -31.57 1.46 -8.43
N LYS A 210 -30.33 1.16 -8.02
CA LYS A 210 -29.56 0.04 -8.57
C LYS A 210 -30.12 -1.31 -8.12
N ARG A 211 -30.46 -1.46 -6.84
CA ARG A 211 -31.04 -2.67 -6.23
C ARG A 211 -32.28 -3.12 -7.00
N ARG A 212 -33.23 -2.20 -7.25
CA ARG A 212 -34.44 -2.50 -8.03
C ARG A 212 -34.15 -2.94 -9.47
N LYS A 213 -33.12 -2.37 -10.12
CA LYS A 213 -32.70 -2.78 -11.48
C LYS A 213 -32.10 -4.18 -11.47
N ILE A 214 -31.25 -4.48 -10.49
CA ILE A 214 -30.58 -5.78 -10.34
C ILE A 214 -31.59 -6.86 -9.95
N ASP A 215 -32.44 -6.61 -8.94
CA ASP A 215 -33.47 -7.56 -8.52
C ASP A 215 -34.45 -7.91 -9.64
N ARG A 216 -34.79 -6.95 -10.51
CA ARG A 216 -35.62 -7.21 -11.69
C ARG A 216 -34.99 -8.24 -12.64
N VAL A 217 -33.66 -8.27 -12.74
CA VAL A 217 -32.92 -9.24 -13.55
C VAL A 217 -32.77 -10.55 -12.79
N LEU A 218 -32.37 -10.49 -11.52
CA LEU A 218 -32.13 -11.68 -10.68
C LEU A 218 -33.39 -12.50 -10.41
N ASN A 219 -34.56 -11.87 -10.34
CA ASN A 219 -35.84 -12.57 -10.16
C ASN A 219 -36.22 -13.50 -11.33
N LYS A 220 -35.48 -13.46 -12.45
CA LYS A 220 -35.66 -14.38 -13.59
C LYS A 220 -34.82 -15.66 -13.47
N TYR A 221 -33.93 -15.73 -12.49
CA TYR A 221 -33.02 -16.85 -12.27
C TYR A 221 -33.37 -17.57 -10.97
N GLU A 222 -32.76 -18.74 -10.77
CA GLU A 222 -32.92 -19.52 -9.55
C GLU A 222 -32.51 -18.71 -8.31
N PRO A 223 -33.28 -18.76 -7.20
CA PRO A 223 -33.02 -17.98 -6.00
C PRO A 223 -31.60 -18.13 -5.42
N ALA A 224 -31.00 -19.33 -5.55
CA ALA A 224 -29.64 -19.60 -5.09
C ALA A 224 -28.58 -18.83 -5.90
N ILE A 225 -28.77 -18.68 -7.21
CA ILE A 225 -27.89 -17.88 -8.07
C ILE A 225 -28.08 -16.39 -7.77
N GLY A 226 -29.33 -15.96 -7.58
CA GLY A 226 -29.64 -14.59 -7.18
C GLY A 226 -29.00 -14.20 -5.84
N ALA A 227 -29.02 -15.09 -4.85
CA ALA A 227 -28.35 -14.87 -3.56
C ALA A 227 -26.83 -14.73 -3.71
N ARG A 228 -26.18 -15.61 -4.47
CA ARG A 228 -24.72 -15.55 -4.72
C ARG A 228 -24.31 -14.28 -5.45
N VAL A 229 -25.10 -13.82 -6.43
CA VAL A 229 -24.81 -12.56 -7.15
C VAL A 229 -24.97 -11.36 -6.22
N ARG A 230 -25.99 -11.35 -5.35
CA ARG A 230 -26.16 -10.30 -4.33
C ARG A 230 -24.98 -10.27 -3.37
N GLU A 231 -24.51 -11.43 -2.91
CA GLU A 231 -23.36 -11.57 -2.02
C GLU A 231 -22.07 -11.01 -2.66
N VAL A 232 -21.76 -11.40 -3.90
CA VAL A 232 -20.60 -10.88 -4.65
C VAL A 232 -20.70 -9.37 -4.91
N LEU A 233 -21.90 -8.84 -5.16
CA LEU A 233 -22.09 -7.41 -5.36
C LEU A 233 -21.95 -6.62 -4.05
N LEU A 234 -22.34 -7.20 -2.92
CA LEU A 234 -22.15 -6.61 -1.59
C LEU A 234 -20.66 -6.57 -1.21
N GLU A 235 -19.89 -7.60 -1.58
CA GLU A 235 -18.43 -7.63 -1.40
C GLU A 235 -17.69 -6.52 -2.16
N GLN A 236 -18.27 -5.99 -3.25
CA GLN A 236 -17.62 -5.02 -4.13
C GLN A 236 -18.12 -3.57 -4.01
N GLU A 237 -19.23 -3.30 -3.32
CA GLU A 237 -19.81 -1.95 -3.30
C GLU A 237 -19.25 -1.04 -2.18
N HIS A 238 -18.48 -0.03 -2.56
CA HIS A 238 -18.02 1.06 -1.68
C HIS A 238 -19.12 2.08 -1.31
N VAL A 239 -20.36 1.90 -1.77
CA VAL A 239 -21.44 2.91 -1.71
C VAL A 239 -22.01 3.11 -0.30
N SER A 240 -21.70 2.22 0.64
CA SER A 240 -22.09 2.38 2.05
C SER A 240 -21.14 3.26 2.87
N LEU A 241 -19.96 3.66 2.38
CA LEU A 241 -18.94 4.33 3.22
C LEU A 241 -19.45 5.63 3.87
N ALA A 242 -20.20 6.45 3.13
CA ALA A 242 -20.79 7.69 3.65
C ALA A 242 -21.86 7.45 4.74
N ARG A 243 -22.59 6.35 4.64
CA ARG A 243 -23.60 5.95 5.63
C ARG A 243 -22.93 5.36 6.85
N ARG A 244 -22.04 4.38 6.64
CA ARG A 244 -21.20 3.73 7.65
C ARG A 244 -20.44 4.75 8.49
N PHE A 245 -19.81 5.73 7.84
CA PHE A 245 -19.14 6.85 8.52
C PHE A 245 -20.08 7.59 9.47
N ARG A 246 -21.29 7.95 9.01
CA ARG A 246 -22.26 8.68 9.84
C ARG A 246 -22.77 7.82 11.00
N GLU A 247 -23.15 6.59 10.73
CA GLU A 247 -23.68 5.66 11.73
C GLU A 247 -22.64 5.36 12.81
N TYR A 248 -21.40 5.10 12.40
CA TYR A 248 -20.27 4.87 13.30
C TYR A 248 -19.98 6.09 14.20
N VAL A 249 -19.93 7.30 13.63
CA VAL A 249 -19.71 8.50 14.43
C VAL A 249 -20.86 8.72 15.42
N LEU A 250 -22.11 8.55 14.96
CA LEU A 250 -23.28 8.75 15.82
C LEU A 250 -23.40 7.70 16.94
N SER A 251 -22.93 6.47 16.73
CA SER A 251 -22.89 5.43 17.77
C SER A 251 -21.72 5.61 18.74
N THR A 252 -20.61 6.19 18.28
CA THR A 252 -19.39 6.39 19.08
C THR A 252 -19.47 7.64 19.96
N VAL A 253 -20.09 8.72 19.47
CA VAL A 253 -20.21 9.99 20.20
C VAL A 253 -21.08 9.79 21.46
N SER A 254 -20.48 10.00 22.63
CA SER A 254 -21.14 9.81 23.92
C SER A 254 -21.96 11.04 24.33
N SER A 255 -22.71 10.92 25.44
CA SER A 255 -23.41 12.08 26.02
C SER A 255 -22.47 13.17 26.54
N SER A 256 -21.23 12.84 26.90
CA SER A 256 -20.27 13.83 27.44
C SER A 256 -19.85 14.86 26.40
N TYR A 257 -19.82 14.46 25.12
CA TYR A 257 -19.52 15.33 23.99
C TYR A 257 -20.41 16.59 23.94
N PHE A 258 -21.71 16.41 24.26
CA PHE A 258 -22.70 17.49 24.25
C PHE A 258 -22.86 18.19 25.60
N ARG A 259 -22.11 17.76 26.62
CA ARG A 259 -22.26 18.21 28.01
C ARG A 259 -20.92 18.71 28.53
N GLU A 260 -20.20 17.90 29.30
CA GLU A 260 -18.96 18.29 29.98
C GLU A 260 -17.90 18.80 29.00
N GLU A 261 -17.79 18.16 27.82
CA GLU A 261 -16.82 18.55 26.79
C GLU A 261 -17.22 19.81 26.02
N ALA A 262 -18.52 20.16 26.02
CA ALA A 262 -19.05 21.36 25.38
C ALA A 262 -18.94 22.60 26.28
N LEU A 263 -18.66 22.44 27.59
CA LEU A 263 -18.51 23.55 28.52
C LEU A 263 -17.37 24.49 28.08
N GLY A 264 -17.69 25.77 27.92
CA GLY A 264 -16.74 26.81 27.51
C GLY A 264 -16.37 26.81 26.02
N GLN A 265 -16.98 25.95 25.20
CA GLN A 265 -16.85 25.99 23.74
C GLN A 265 -17.80 27.03 23.14
N PRO A 266 -17.35 27.90 22.22
CA PRO A 266 -18.23 28.86 21.56
C PRO A 266 -19.09 28.17 20.49
N GLY A 267 -20.41 28.19 20.69
CA GLY A 267 -21.37 27.63 19.73
C GLY A 267 -21.19 26.13 19.45
N PRO A 268 -21.26 25.25 20.46
CA PRO A 268 -21.11 23.82 20.26
C PRO A 268 -22.25 23.25 19.42
N ILE A 269 -21.93 22.30 18.53
CA ILE A 269 -22.95 21.65 17.68
C ILE A 269 -24.00 20.91 18.53
N SER A 270 -25.28 21.04 18.16
CA SER A 270 -26.36 20.30 18.82
C SER A 270 -26.44 18.85 18.33
N ARG A 271 -26.98 17.96 19.17
CA ARG A 271 -27.22 16.55 18.80
C ARG A 271 -28.14 16.41 17.58
N ALA A 272 -29.10 17.32 17.41
CA ALA A 272 -30.05 17.30 16.31
C ALA A 272 -29.41 17.70 14.96
N GLU A 273 -28.42 18.60 14.97
CA GLU A 273 -27.74 19.07 13.76
C GLU A 273 -26.61 18.13 13.30
N LEU A 274 -26.01 17.37 14.23
CA LEU A 274 -24.86 16.51 13.94
C LEU A 274 -25.07 15.55 12.75
N PRO A 275 -26.20 14.84 12.58
CA PRO A 275 -26.40 13.97 11.42
C PRO A 275 -26.36 14.71 10.08
N GLY A 276 -26.87 15.94 10.04
CA GLY A 276 -26.82 16.82 8.87
C GLY A 276 -25.41 17.30 8.58
N ALA A 277 -24.70 17.73 9.62
CA ALA A 277 -23.34 18.24 9.50
C ALA A 277 -22.33 17.16 9.09
N LEU A 278 -22.49 15.91 9.57
CA LEU A 278 -21.68 14.77 9.13
C LEU A 278 -21.89 14.44 7.64
N ARG A 279 -23.13 14.55 7.15
CA ARG A 279 -23.44 14.38 5.73
C ARG A 279 -22.69 15.42 4.90
N GLN A 280 -22.69 16.68 5.34
CA GLN A 280 -21.97 17.74 4.64
C GLN A 280 -20.45 17.55 4.71
N ALA A 281 -19.91 17.16 5.87
CA ALA A 281 -18.48 16.91 6.02
C ALA A 281 -17.98 15.83 5.05
N TYR A 282 -18.69 14.71 4.96
CA TYR A 282 -18.36 13.64 4.01
C TYR A 282 -18.51 14.11 2.55
N ASN A 283 -19.56 14.87 2.24
CA ASN A 283 -19.78 15.40 0.89
C ASN A 283 -18.65 16.35 0.45
N LEU A 284 -18.19 17.24 1.33
CA LEU A 284 -17.09 18.16 1.05
C LEU A 284 -15.79 17.39 0.77
N ARG A 285 -15.44 16.45 1.66
CA ARG A 285 -14.31 15.52 1.48
C ARG A 285 -14.40 14.78 0.14
N SER A 286 -15.57 14.22 -0.18
CA SER A 286 -15.81 13.47 -1.42
C SER A 286 -15.67 14.35 -2.66
N GLN A 287 -16.19 15.58 -2.63
CA GLN A 287 -16.07 16.54 -3.73
C GLN A 287 -14.62 16.97 -3.97
N TYR A 288 -13.83 17.17 -2.92
CA TYR A 288 -12.41 17.46 -3.08
C TYR A 288 -11.65 16.27 -3.68
N VAL A 289 -11.80 15.06 -3.12
CA VAL A 289 -11.06 13.87 -3.61
C VAL A 289 -11.39 13.50 -5.05
N HIS A 290 -12.65 13.63 -5.47
CA HIS A 290 -13.08 13.19 -6.81
C HIS A 290 -13.17 14.30 -7.85
N LYS A 291 -13.24 15.57 -7.43
CA LYS A 291 -13.46 16.71 -8.33
C LYS A 291 -12.54 17.91 -8.06
N LEU A 292 -11.64 17.82 -7.07
CA LEU A 292 -10.75 18.90 -6.62
C LEU A 292 -11.50 20.22 -6.39
N LYS A 293 -12.72 20.12 -5.87
CA LYS A 293 -13.58 21.28 -5.62
C LYS A 293 -13.14 21.97 -4.34
N GLU A 294 -12.94 23.28 -4.42
CA GLU A 294 -12.63 24.15 -3.27
C GLU A 294 -13.70 24.08 -2.17
N LEU A 295 -13.26 24.32 -0.94
CA LEU A 295 -14.17 24.45 0.20
C LEU A 295 -15.01 25.74 0.07
N PRO A 296 -16.24 25.74 0.60
CA PRO A 296 -16.99 26.97 0.77
C PRO A 296 -16.19 28.02 1.54
N LYS A 297 -16.10 29.24 1.00
CA LYS A 297 -15.33 30.35 1.58
C LYS A 297 -15.77 30.69 3.01
N GLU A 298 -17.01 30.37 3.36
CA GLU A 298 -17.54 30.59 4.70
C GLU A 298 -16.80 29.79 5.79
N LEU A 299 -16.16 28.67 5.42
CA LEU A 299 -15.34 27.83 6.31
C LEU A 299 -13.91 28.36 6.51
N THR A 300 -13.44 29.26 5.64
CA THR A 300 -12.06 29.78 5.67
C THR A 300 -11.92 31.08 6.46
N LEU A 301 -13.03 31.62 6.97
CA LEU A 301 -13.10 32.88 7.71
C LEU A 301 -12.90 32.66 9.22
N ASP A 302 -12.37 33.67 9.92
CA ASP A 302 -12.38 33.70 11.39
C ASP A 302 -13.83 33.81 11.89
N ARG A 303 -14.26 32.82 12.66
CA ARG A 303 -15.62 32.70 13.21
C ARG A 303 -15.62 32.60 14.74
N GLN A 304 -14.59 33.14 15.41
CA GLN A 304 -14.49 33.07 16.86
C GLN A 304 -14.63 31.64 17.41
N TYR A 305 -14.08 30.67 16.65
CA TYR A 305 -14.10 29.24 16.97
C TYR A 305 -15.50 28.58 17.02
N GLY A 306 -16.52 29.16 16.37
CA GLY A 306 -17.81 28.50 16.23
C GLY A 306 -17.70 27.13 15.52
N GLU A 307 -18.42 26.12 16.00
CA GLU A 307 -18.29 24.73 15.49
C GLU A 307 -19.10 24.43 14.24
N VAL A 308 -20.11 25.25 13.96
CA VAL A 308 -21.04 25.07 12.87
C VAL A 308 -21.14 26.36 12.07
N VAL A 309 -21.08 26.21 10.75
CA VAL A 309 -21.33 27.27 9.78
C VAL A 309 -22.60 26.89 8.99
N GLN A 310 -23.52 27.84 8.85
CA GLN A 310 -24.72 27.65 8.03
C GLN A 310 -24.38 28.02 6.57
N ILE A 311 -24.49 27.06 5.67
CA ILE A 311 -24.19 27.22 4.24
C ILE A 311 -25.39 26.74 3.45
N SER A 312 -26.05 27.67 2.76
CA SER A 312 -27.27 27.39 1.95
C SER A 312 -28.34 26.61 2.73
N GLY A 313 -28.56 26.98 3.99
CA GLY A 313 -29.55 26.33 4.89
C GLY A 313 -29.13 24.98 5.46
N ASN A 314 -27.89 24.53 5.22
CA ASN A 314 -27.33 23.33 5.82
C ASN A 314 -26.29 23.67 6.88
N SER A 315 -26.30 22.93 7.98
CA SER A 315 -25.25 22.99 9.00
C SER A 315 -24.01 22.25 8.51
N VAL A 316 -22.86 22.92 8.52
CA VAL A 316 -21.56 22.37 8.10
C VAL A 316 -20.57 22.52 9.25
N LEU A 317 -19.81 21.47 9.56
CA LEU A 317 -18.77 21.53 10.60
C LEU A 317 -17.64 22.47 10.16
N SER A 318 -17.27 23.42 11.02
CA SER A 318 -16.04 24.21 10.88
C SER A 318 -14.81 23.35 11.23
N PHE A 319 -13.61 23.89 11.04
CA PHE A 319 -12.39 23.23 11.50
C PHE A 319 -12.38 23.01 13.01
N GLN A 320 -12.80 23.99 13.81
CA GLN A 320 -12.95 23.81 15.26
C GLN A 320 -13.94 22.67 15.60
N GLY A 321 -15.12 22.66 14.98
CA GLY A 321 -16.13 21.64 15.23
C GLY A 321 -15.69 20.24 14.80
N LEU A 322 -15.07 20.15 13.62
CA LEU A 322 -14.57 18.89 13.09
C LEU A 322 -13.41 18.34 13.92
N THR A 323 -12.47 19.19 14.34
CA THR A 323 -11.32 18.76 15.15
C THR A 323 -11.74 18.25 16.53
N ARG A 324 -12.70 18.92 17.19
CA ARG A 324 -13.26 18.44 18.46
C ARG A 324 -13.96 17.09 18.29
N LEU A 325 -14.80 16.96 17.26
CA LEU A 325 -15.54 15.74 16.96
C LEU A 325 -14.61 14.56 16.67
N VAL A 326 -13.63 14.75 15.78
CA VAL A 326 -12.67 13.71 15.40
C VAL A 326 -11.88 13.24 16.62
N ARG A 327 -11.39 14.18 17.43
CA ARG A 327 -10.64 13.84 18.65
C ARG A 327 -11.51 13.06 19.64
N HIS A 328 -12.78 13.43 19.81
CA HIS A 328 -13.72 12.67 20.65
C HIS A 328 -13.89 11.24 20.13
N VAL A 329 -14.16 11.06 18.84
CA VAL A 329 -14.36 9.74 18.23
C VAL A 329 -13.12 8.85 18.39
N ILE A 330 -11.92 9.37 18.08
CA ILE A 330 -10.67 8.61 18.22
C ILE A 330 -10.40 8.23 19.70
N ARG A 331 -10.67 9.15 20.65
CA ARG A 331 -10.52 8.82 22.09
C ARG A 331 -11.48 7.72 22.52
N ARG A 332 -12.77 7.82 22.14
CA ARG A 332 -13.76 6.79 22.44
C ARG A 332 -13.42 5.46 21.79
N PHE A 333 -12.85 5.46 20.59
CA PHE A 333 -12.31 4.25 19.98
C PHE A 333 -11.24 3.63 20.90
N VAL A 334 -10.19 4.36 21.27
CA VAL A 334 -9.13 3.85 22.15
C VAL A 334 -9.68 3.35 23.50
N GLU A 335 -10.65 4.06 24.10
CA GLU A 335 -11.26 3.69 25.38
C GLU A 335 -12.09 2.40 25.32
N THR A 336 -12.72 2.10 24.18
CA THR A 336 -13.69 1.00 24.04
C THR A 336 -13.13 -0.27 23.43
N GLN A 337 -11.97 -0.19 22.76
CA GLN A 337 -11.34 -1.35 22.16
C GLN A 337 -10.73 -2.32 23.20
N PRO A 338 -10.61 -3.63 22.88
CA PRO A 338 -9.99 -4.61 23.76
C PRO A 338 -8.54 -4.24 24.13
N LYS A 339 -8.20 -4.48 25.40
CA LYS A 339 -6.88 -4.24 25.97
C LYS A 339 -6.30 -5.56 26.48
N THR A 340 -5.02 -5.78 26.19
CA THR A 340 -4.30 -7.02 26.49
C THR A 340 -2.89 -6.68 26.96
N ASP A 341 -2.37 -7.38 27.97
CA ASP A 341 -1.03 -7.11 28.50
C ASP A 341 0.09 -7.71 27.63
N CYS A 342 -0.15 -8.88 27.02
CA CYS A 342 0.79 -9.61 26.19
C CYS A 342 0.10 -10.18 24.95
N GLU A 343 0.69 -9.98 23.78
CA GLU A 343 0.18 -10.44 22.48
C GLU A 343 1.36 -10.78 21.56
N PRO A 344 1.95 -11.99 21.69
CA PRO A 344 3.07 -12.39 20.84
C PRO A 344 2.67 -12.31 19.36
N TYR A 345 3.41 -11.54 18.57
CA TYR A 345 3.08 -11.20 17.18
C TYR A 345 4.37 -11.11 16.35
N ASP A 346 4.34 -11.56 15.08
CA ASP A 346 5.48 -11.39 14.17
C ASP A 346 5.48 -9.97 13.58
N TYR A 347 6.25 -9.08 14.21
CA TYR A 347 6.42 -7.69 13.78
C TYR A 347 7.71 -7.47 12.96
N LEU A 348 8.35 -8.52 12.41
CA LEU A 348 9.64 -8.38 11.71
C LEU A 348 9.56 -7.33 10.59
N MET A 349 8.52 -7.39 9.75
CA MET A 349 8.32 -6.45 8.65
C MET A 349 7.89 -5.03 9.10
N GLU A 350 7.57 -4.83 10.37
CA GLU A 350 7.16 -3.55 10.95
C GLU A 350 8.32 -2.80 11.64
N LYS A 351 9.49 -3.44 11.75
CA LYS A 351 10.69 -2.80 12.30
C LYS A 351 11.16 -1.69 11.37
N SER A 352 11.61 -0.60 11.97
CA SER A 352 12.21 0.51 11.23
C SER A 352 13.43 0.04 10.44
N GLY A 353 13.55 0.47 9.18
CA GLY A 353 14.71 0.19 8.33
C GLY A 353 14.75 -1.18 7.66
N ILE A 354 13.72 -2.02 7.82
CA ILE A 354 13.62 -3.31 7.11
C ILE A 354 12.93 -3.12 5.76
N MET A 355 13.55 -3.65 4.70
CA MET A 355 13.01 -3.67 3.34
C MET A 355 13.00 -5.11 2.83
N SER A 356 11.88 -5.51 2.22
CA SER A 356 11.83 -6.76 1.45
C SER A 356 12.42 -6.53 0.08
N MET A 357 13.43 -7.31 -0.27
CA MET A 357 13.99 -7.38 -1.62
C MET A 357 13.76 -8.77 -2.20
N GLN A 358 13.43 -8.83 -3.49
CA GLN A 358 13.44 -10.10 -4.19
C GLN A 358 14.88 -10.53 -4.46
N MET A 359 15.25 -11.73 -4.00
CA MET A 359 16.54 -12.32 -4.33
C MET A 359 16.59 -12.67 -5.82
N ALA A 360 17.73 -12.41 -6.46
CA ALA A 360 17.99 -12.86 -7.83
C ALA A 360 17.77 -14.37 -7.96
N ALA A 361 17.26 -14.81 -9.11
CA ALA A 361 16.90 -16.20 -9.40
C ALA A 361 17.97 -17.21 -9.00
N GLN A 362 19.26 -16.89 -9.20
CA GLN A 362 20.40 -17.76 -8.91
C GLN A 362 20.47 -18.26 -7.46
N TYR A 363 19.93 -17.51 -6.50
CA TYR A 363 20.00 -17.87 -5.09
C TYR A 363 18.93 -18.87 -4.63
N TRP A 364 17.89 -19.07 -5.44
CA TRP A 364 16.76 -19.89 -5.04
C TRP A 364 16.30 -20.89 -6.09
N ILE A 365 16.47 -20.63 -7.40
CA ILE A 365 15.86 -21.40 -8.50
C ILE A 365 16.20 -22.90 -8.49
N TRP A 366 17.37 -23.27 -7.98
CA TRP A 366 17.86 -24.65 -7.88
C TRP A 366 17.36 -25.41 -6.64
N ARG A 367 16.77 -24.74 -5.64
CA ARG A 367 16.39 -25.39 -4.37
C ARG A 367 15.30 -26.43 -4.58
N SER A 368 15.58 -27.67 -4.20
CA SER A 368 14.69 -28.83 -4.32
C SER A 368 13.82 -29.07 -3.07
N GLU A 369 14.14 -28.45 -1.93
CA GLU A 369 13.37 -28.53 -0.69
C GLU A 369 11.95 -27.94 -0.83
N GLY A 370 10.94 -28.66 -0.35
CA GLY A 370 9.54 -28.22 -0.41
C GLY A 370 8.95 -28.08 -1.83
N LEU A 371 9.62 -28.62 -2.85
CA LEU A 371 9.17 -28.50 -4.25
C LEU A 371 7.79 -29.15 -4.45
N THR A 372 6.87 -28.37 -5.02
CA THR A 372 5.53 -28.81 -5.42
C THR A 372 5.23 -28.33 -6.83
N ILE A 373 4.25 -28.94 -7.51
CA ILE A 373 3.89 -28.59 -8.90
C ILE A 373 3.48 -27.12 -9.07
N GLN A 374 2.93 -26.50 -8.02
CA GLN A 374 2.49 -25.10 -8.01
C GLN A 374 3.64 -24.09 -8.16
N HIS A 375 4.88 -24.52 -7.91
CA HIS A 375 6.06 -23.67 -8.07
C HIS A 375 6.51 -23.50 -9.53
N GLY A 376 5.94 -24.25 -10.48
CA GLY A 376 6.43 -24.31 -11.86
C GLY A 376 6.49 -22.96 -12.57
N MET A 377 5.44 -22.13 -12.44
CA MET A 377 5.41 -20.80 -13.06
C MET A 377 6.53 -19.90 -12.54
N ARG A 378 6.69 -19.83 -11.21
CA ARG A 378 7.73 -19.02 -10.58
C ARG A 378 9.13 -19.49 -10.98
N ARG A 379 9.35 -20.80 -11.08
CA ARG A 379 10.65 -21.38 -11.50
C ARG A 379 10.95 -21.06 -12.97
N LEU A 380 9.95 -21.16 -13.84
CA LEU A 380 10.08 -20.79 -15.25
C LEU A 380 10.42 -19.31 -15.40
N GLU A 381 9.72 -18.43 -14.70
CA GLU A 381 10.01 -16.99 -14.65
C GLU A 381 11.47 -16.72 -14.24
N GLY A 382 11.91 -17.26 -13.10
CA GLY A 382 13.29 -17.09 -12.65
C GLY A 382 14.33 -17.62 -13.63
N PHE A 383 14.02 -18.68 -14.39
CA PHE A 383 14.92 -19.18 -15.43
C PHE A 383 15.00 -18.24 -16.62
N LEU A 384 13.87 -17.71 -17.07
CA LEU A 384 13.82 -16.75 -18.17
C LEU A 384 14.55 -15.43 -17.83
N GLU A 385 14.52 -15.02 -16.56
CA GLU A 385 15.33 -13.91 -16.05
C GLU A 385 16.84 -14.17 -16.19
N GLN A 386 17.31 -15.39 -15.89
CA GLN A 386 18.72 -15.77 -16.07
C GLN A 386 19.11 -15.95 -17.53
N LEU A 387 18.18 -16.46 -18.33
CA LEU A 387 18.42 -16.78 -19.73
C LEU A 387 18.64 -15.53 -20.58
N LEU A 388 17.95 -14.43 -20.27
CA LEU A 388 18.02 -13.21 -21.08
C LEU A 388 19.46 -12.63 -21.16
N PRO A 389 20.19 -12.40 -20.05
CA PRO A 389 21.61 -12.03 -20.08
C PRO A 389 22.51 -12.99 -20.88
N VAL A 390 22.23 -14.29 -20.82
CA VAL A 390 23.00 -15.33 -21.53
C VAL A 390 22.78 -15.22 -23.04
N ILE A 391 21.53 -15.05 -23.48
CA ILE A 391 21.21 -14.84 -24.91
C ILE A 391 21.81 -13.53 -25.43
N GLN A 392 21.91 -12.51 -24.57
CA GLN A 392 22.55 -11.23 -24.90
C GLN A 392 24.08 -11.29 -24.95
N GLY A 393 24.70 -12.40 -24.56
CA GLY A 393 26.15 -12.52 -24.48
C GLY A 393 26.77 -11.59 -23.43
N GLN A 394 26.04 -11.24 -22.37
CA GLN A 394 26.57 -10.41 -21.30
C GLN A 394 27.72 -11.11 -20.57
N GLU A 395 28.80 -10.39 -20.32
CA GLU A 395 29.98 -10.93 -19.64
C GLU A 395 29.61 -11.43 -18.22
N GLY A 396 30.02 -12.66 -17.90
CA GLY A 396 29.72 -13.29 -16.61
C GLY A 396 28.30 -13.83 -16.45
N ALA A 397 27.42 -13.73 -17.46
CA ALA A 397 26.10 -14.35 -17.43
C ALA A 397 26.21 -15.88 -17.48
N ALA A 398 25.55 -16.57 -16.56
CA ALA A 398 25.53 -18.02 -16.48
C ALA A 398 24.17 -18.53 -16.03
N LEU A 399 23.79 -19.71 -16.54
CA LEU A 399 22.61 -20.44 -16.07
C LEU A 399 22.96 -21.20 -14.79
N THR A 400 22.07 -21.14 -13.80
CA THR A 400 22.19 -21.98 -12.61
C THR A 400 21.91 -23.43 -12.96
N ASP A 401 22.67 -24.37 -12.40
CA ASP A 401 22.42 -25.80 -12.59
C ASP A 401 21.10 -26.20 -11.93
N LEU A 402 20.15 -26.68 -12.74
CA LEU A 402 18.83 -27.12 -12.32
C LEU A 402 18.67 -28.64 -12.29
N ARG A 403 19.70 -29.43 -12.62
CA ARG A 403 19.57 -30.88 -12.82
C ARG A 403 18.96 -31.62 -11.63
N GLU A 404 19.43 -31.33 -10.41
CA GLU A 404 18.90 -31.96 -9.18
C GLU A 404 17.42 -31.60 -8.95
N MET A 405 17.08 -30.32 -9.12
CA MET A 405 15.71 -29.82 -8.94
C MET A 405 14.76 -30.39 -9.99
N LEU A 406 15.20 -30.46 -11.24
CA LEU A 406 14.42 -31.02 -12.35
C LEU A 406 14.25 -32.53 -12.20
N ALA A 407 15.27 -33.26 -11.74
CA ALA A 407 15.15 -34.68 -11.43
C ALA A 407 14.07 -34.93 -10.36
N LYS A 408 13.97 -34.05 -9.35
CA LYS A 408 12.87 -34.10 -8.38
C LYS A 408 11.52 -33.73 -9.02
N ALA A 409 11.48 -32.73 -9.91
CA ALA A 409 10.27 -32.33 -10.61
C ALA A 409 9.70 -33.46 -11.49
N GLU A 410 10.55 -34.30 -12.08
CA GLU A 410 10.11 -35.48 -12.87
C GLU A 410 9.17 -36.39 -12.08
N SER A 411 9.41 -36.58 -10.78
CA SER A 411 8.53 -37.41 -9.92
C SER A 411 7.13 -36.84 -9.75
N LEU A 412 6.95 -35.55 -9.98
CA LEU A 412 5.68 -34.85 -9.89
C LEU A 412 4.89 -34.92 -11.20
N PHE A 413 5.54 -35.29 -12.31
CA PHE A 413 4.91 -35.21 -13.62
C PHE A 413 3.75 -36.18 -13.76
N ASP A 414 3.89 -37.44 -13.34
CA ASP A 414 2.85 -38.45 -13.52
C ASP A 414 1.60 -38.23 -12.66
N VAL A 415 1.72 -37.50 -11.56
CA VAL A 415 0.62 -37.27 -10.61
C VAL A 415 -0.08 -35.91 -10.80
N SER A 416 0.38 -35.10 -11.75
CA SER A 416 -0.14 -33.74 -11.98
C SER A 416 -0.98 -33.64 -13.24
N THR A 417 -1.86 -32.64 -13.30
CA THR A 417 -2.59 -32.34 -14.54
C THR A 417 -1.66 -31.75 -15.60
N SER A 418 -2.02 -31.85 -16.89
CA SER A 418 -1.22 -31.26 -17.98
C SER A 418 -1.02 -29.74 -17.80
N VAL A 419 -2.06 -29.03 -17.36
CA VAL A 419 -2.01 -27.58 -17.12
C VAL A 419 -1.01 -27.22 -16.02
N GLU A 420 -0.98 -27.94 -14.91
CA GLU A 420 -0.07 -27.70 -13.79
C GLU A 420 1.37 -28.09 -14.11
N ARG A 421 1.55 -29.14 -14.91
CA ARG A 421 2.87 -29.66 -15.29
C ARG A 421 3.56 -28.82 -16.37
N ARG A 422 2.80 -28.19 -17.26
CA ARG A 422 3.31 -27.44 -18.43
C ARG A 422 4.46 -26.46 -18.12
N PRO A 423 4.43 -25.64 -17.04
CA PRO A 423 5.53 -24.72 -16.73
C PRO A 423 6.85 -25.45 -16.40
N PHE A 424 6.79 -26.57 -15.69
CA PHE A 424 7.97 -27.38 -15.41
C PHE A 424 8.48 -28.09 -16.65
N LEU A 425 7.61 -28.55 -17.55
CA LEU A 425 8.04 -29.12 -18.84
C LEU A 425 8.75 -28.06 -19.69
N ALA A 426 8.19 -26.86 -19.79
CA ALA A 426 8.83 -25.76 -20.49
C ALA A 426 10.22 -25.45 -19.91
N LEU A 427 10.33 -25.34 -18.58
CA LEU A 427 11.60 -25.16 -17.91
C LEU A 427 12.58 -26.31 -18.20
N TYR A 428 12.11 -27.56 -18.14
CA TYR A 428 12.90 -28.75 -18.39
C TYR A 428 13.50 -28.78 -19.80
N PHE A 429 12.66 -28.52 -20.81
CA PHE A 429 13.09 -28.52 -22.21
C PHE A 429 13.99 -27.33 -22.52
N LEU A 430 13.64 -26.13 -22.04
CA LEU A 430 14.47 -24.94 -22.25
C LEU A 430 15.85 -25.12 -21.59
N PHE A 431 15.90 -25.57 -20.34
CA PHE A 431 17.17 -25.82 -19.66
C PHE A 431 18.06 -26.81 -20.42
N ASN A 432 17.53 -27.98 -20.80
CA ASN A 432 18.28 -28.98 -21.56
C ASN A 432 18.64 -28.54 -22.99
N HIS A 433 17.96 -27.55 -23.57
CA HIS A 433 18.31 -26.98 -24.87
C HIS A 433 19.62 -26.18 -24.82
N PHE A 434 19.84 -25.45 -23.72
CA PHE A 434 21.03 -24.62 -23.54
C PHE A 434 22.24 -25.39 -22.97
N LEU A 435 22.09 -26.69 -22.66
CA LEU A 435 23.19 -27.55 -22.25
C LEU A 435 23.89 -28.20 -23.45
N SER A 436 25.18 -28.50 -23.30
CA SER A 436 25.91 -29.30 -24.28
C SER A 436 25.36 -30.74 -24.34
N SER A 437 25.52 -31.43 -25.47
CA SER A 437 24.96 -32.78 -25.66
C SER A 437 25.37 -33.81 -24.60
N ASN A 438 26.56 -33.64 -23.99
CA ASN A 438 27.08 -34.54 -22.95
C ASN A 438 26.59 -34.19 -21.54
N GLU A 439 25.90 -33.05 -21.36
CA GLU A 439 25.44 -32.56 -20.05
C GLU A 439 23.92 -32.63 -19.89
N LYS A 440 23.20 -32.99 -20.95
CA LYS A 440 21.76 -33.23 -20.92
C LYS A 440 21.41 -34.32 -19.91
N MET A 441 20.23 -34.19 -19.31
CA MET A 441 19.73 -35.17 -18.35
C MET A 441 19.46 -36.53 -19.05
N ASP A 442 19.81 -37.63 -18.41
CA ASP A 442 19.66 -38.99 -18.96
C ASP A 442 18.20 -39.32 -19.34
N SER A 443 17.25 -38.78 -18.58
CA SER A 443 15.80 -38.92 -18.77
C SER A 443 15.23 -38.06 -19.90
N PHE A 444 16.03 -37.18 -20.54
CA PHE A 444 15.54 -36.17 -21.47
C PHE A 444 14.74 -36.76 -22.63
N GLU A 445 15.26 -37.77 -23.33
CA GLU A 445 14.56 -38.37 -24.48
C GLU A 445 13.28 -39.12 -24.06
N LYS A 446 13.26 -39.73 -22.87
CA LYS A 446 12.07 -40.39 -22.31
C LYS A 446 10.98 -39.36 -21.99
N ILE A 447 11.34 -38.27 -21.33
CA ILE A 447 10.42 -37.18 -20.97
C ILE A 447 9.91 -36.47 -22.23
N ARG A 448 10.80 -36.23 -23.20
CA ARG A 448 10.47 -35.66 -24.51
C ARG A 448 9.44 -36.52 -25.25
N GLY A 449 9.69 -37.82 -25.40
CA GLY A 449 8.77 -38.72 -26.10
C GLY A 449 7.38 -38.81 -25.44
N LYS A 450 7.30 -38.61 -24.12
CA LYS A 450 6.05 -38.73 -23.36
C LYS A 450 5.23 -37.43 -23.31
N TYR A 451 5.87 -36.28 -23.21
CA TYR A 451 5.18 -35.02 -22.84
C TYR A 451 5.35 -33.86 -23.82
N LEU A 452 6.17 -33.99 -24.87
CA LEU A 452 6.43 -32.87 -25.81
C LEU A 452 5.14 -32.32 -26.44
N ALA A 453 4.19 -33.20 -26.77
CA ALA A 453 2.90 -32.82 -27.36
C ALA A 453 2.10 -31.84 -26.48
N GLU A 454 2.30 -31.83 -25.16
CA GLU A 454 1.58 -30.91 -24.26
C GLU A 454 2.01 -29.45 -24.39
N LEU A 455 3.16 -29.20 -25.04
CA LEU A 455 3.66 -27.87 -25.37
C LEU A 455 3.29 -27.44 -26.79
N GLU A 456 2.64 -28.30 -27.57
CA GLU A 456 2.15 -27.97 -28.91
C GLU A 456 0.84 -27.20 -28.85
N ASP A 457 0.03 -27.33 -27.80
CA ASP A 457 -1.25 -26.62 -27.69
C ASP A 457 -1.07 -25.11 -27.44
N PRO A 458 -1.98 -24.25 -27.96
CA PRO A 458 -1.99 -22.81 -27.68
C PRO A 458 -2.04 -22.51 -26.19
N SER A 459 -0.96 -21.95 -25.67
CA SER A 459 -0.90 -21.45 -24.29
C SER A 459 0.24 -20.45 -24.13
N VAL A 460 0.15 -19.62 -23.09
CA VAL A 460 1.19 -18.63 -22.77
C VAL A 460 2.56 -19.30 -22.62
N VAL A 461 2.63 -20.41 -21.88
CA VAL A 461 3.88 -21.16 -21.68
C VAL A 461 4.40 -21.71 -23.00
N SER A 462 3.53 -22.33 -23.79
CA SER A 462 3.88 -22.86 -25.12
C SER A 462 4.39 -21.77 -26.06
N MET A 463 3.81 -20.56 -26.02
CA MET A 463 4.21 -19.43 -26.88
C MET A 463 5.68 -19.06 -26.64
N PHE A 464 6.08 -18.93 -25.37
CA PHE A 464 7.48 -18.62 -25.03
C PHE A 464 8.44 -19.77 -25.32
N VAL A 465 7.98 -21.02 -25.20
CA VAL A 465 8.75 -22.19 -25.65
C VAL A 465 9.01 -22.09 -27.17
N HIS A 466 7.96 -21.92 -27.98
CA HIS A 466 8.08 -21.79 -29.44
C HIS A 466 8.99 -20.62 -29.84
N LEU A 467 8.81 -19.45 -29.21
CA LEU A 467 9.63 -18.27 -29.40
C LEU A 467 11.12 -18.56 -29.18
N LEU A 468 11.47 -19.16 -28.03
CA LEU A 468 12.86 -19.37 -27.65
C LEU A 468 13.53 -20.46 -28.48
N PHE A 469 12.80 -21.52 -28.86
CA PHE A 469 13.30 -22.54 -29.78
C PHE A 469 13.32 -22.09 -31.25
N GLY A 470 12.68 -20.95 -31.60
CA GLY A 470 12.53 -20.51 -32.99
C GLY A 470 11.60 -21.40 -33.82
N LEU A 471 10.62 -22.05 -33.17
CA LEU A 471 9.67 -22.95 -33.81
C LEU A 471 8.41 -22.19 -34.19
N VAL A 472 8.00 -22.25 -35.46
CA VAL A 472 6.72 -21.67 -35.89
C VAL A 472 5.56 -22.54 -35.39
N PRO A 473 4.67 -22.05 -34.52
CA PRO A 473 3.54 -22.84 -34.03
C PRO A 473 2.54 -23.11 -35.16
N THR A 474 1.89 -24.27 -35.10
CA THR A 474 0.85 -24.72 -36.04
C THR A 474 -0.50 -24.02 -35.82
N TRP A 475 -0.60 -23.14 -34.82
CA TRP A 475 -1.82 -22.42 -34.44
C TRP A 475 -2.27 -21.45 -35.52
N SER A 476 -3.55 -21.13 -35.58
CA SER A 476 -3.99 -19.98 -36.39
C SER A 476 -3.39 -18.67 -35.86
N LEU A 477 -3.36 -17.63 -36.70
CA LEU A 477 -2.97 -16.28 -36.27
C LEU A 477 -3.89 -15.76 -35.16
N SER A 478 -5.20 -16.04 -35.25
CA SER A 478 -6.17 -15.66 -34.22
C SER A 478 -5.85 -16.29 -32.86
N SER A 479 -5.57 -17.60 -32.84
CA SER A 479 -5.20 -18.28 -31.59
C SER A 479 -3.87 -17.77 -31.03
N HIS A 480 -2.91 -17.39 -31.87
CA HIS A 480 -1.66 -16.79 -31.40
C HIS A 480 -1.91 -15.39 -30.79
N GLN A 481 -2.72 -14.56 -31.43
CA GLN A 481 -3.14 -13.27 -30.88
C GLN A 481 -3.88 -13.44 -29.54
N ASP A 482 -4.83 -14.37 -29.45
CA ASP A 482 -5.59 -14.63 -28.23
C ASP A 482 -4.69 -15.04 -27.06
N VAL A 483 -3.66 -15.85 -27.33
CA VAL A 483 -2.65 -16.25 -26.33
C VAL A 483 -1.82 -15.04 -25.88
N LEU A 484 -1.39 -14.20 -26.82
CA LEU A 484 -0.63 -12.98 -26.51
C LEU A 484 -1.46 -11.99 -25.68
N ASP A 485 -2.71 -11.76 -26.07
CA ASP A 485 -3.64 -10.89 -25.34
C ASP A 485 -3.95 -11.44 -23.94
N THR A 486 -4.10 -12.76 -23.83
CA THR A 486 -4.27 -13.44 -22.54
C THR A 486 -3.05 -13.22 -21.65
N TYR A 487 -1.83 -13.32 -22.20
CA TYR A 487 -0.61 -13.01 -21.46
C TYR A 487 -0.64 -11.57 -20.89
N PHE A 488 -0.88 -10.56 -21.74
CA PHE A 488 -0.89 -9.16 -21.31
C PHE A 488 -1.95 -8.84 -20.26
N ARG A 489 -3.10 -9.53 -20.32
CA ARG A 489 -4.20 -9.40 -19.35
C ARG A 489 -3.91 -10.07 -18.00
N GLU A 490 -3.09 -11.13 -17.99
CA GLU A 490 -2.92 -11.99 -16.82
C GLU A 490 -1.55 -11.89 -16.16
N ARG A 491 -0.51 -11.38 -16.82
CA ARG A 491 0.89 -11.35 -16.35
C ARG A 491 1.13 -10.71 -14.98
N ASN A 492 0.23 -9.85 -14.51
CA ASN A 492 0.32 -9.20 -13.19
C ASN A 492 -0.50 -9.91 -12.10
N LYS A 493 -1.22 -10.99 -12.43
CA LYS A 493 -1.99 -11.76 -11.46
C LYS A 493 -1.08 -12.77 -10.74
N LYS A 494 -1.45 -13.12 -9.51
CA LYS A 494 -0.76 -14.15 -8.72
C LYS A 494 -0.68 -15.48 -9.48
N ASN A 495 0.48 -16.13 -9.41
CA ASN A 495 0.77 -17.43 -10.04
C ASN A 495 0.65 -17.46 -11.58
N LYS A 496 0.75 -16.30 -12.25
CA LYS A 496 0.85 -16.21 -13.72
C LYS A 496 2.29 -15.95 -14.12
N LEU A 497 2.65 -16.38 -15.32
CA LEU A 497 3.99 -16.16 -15.86
C LEU A 497 4.18 -14.66 -16.13
N ARG A 498 5.27 -14.11 -15.60
CA ARG A 498 5.80 -12.80 -15.96
C ARG A 498 7.15 -13.05 -16.61
N VAL A 499 7.36 -12.58 -17.83
CA VAL A 499 8.67 -12.69 -18.49
C VAL A 499 9.35 -11.30 -18.55
N PRO A 500 10.68 -11.26 -18.69
CA PRO A 500 11.39 -10.00 -18.97
C PRO A 500 10.82 -9.26 -20.18
N GLN A 501 10.77 -7.92 -20.11
CA GLN A 501 10.17 -7.04 -21.13
C GLN A 501 10.70 -7.31 -22.54
N LEU A 502 12.00 -7.60 -22.69
CA LEU A 502 12.59 -7.94 -23.99
C LEU A 502 12.00 -9.23 -24.59
N LEU A 503 11.69 -10.23 -23.77
CA LEU A 503 11.00 -11.43 -24.23
C LEU A 503 9.53 -11.16 -24.53
N GLU A 504 8.88 -10.24 -23.82
CA GLU A 504 7.52 -9.78 -24.18
C GLU A 504 7.52 -9.14 -25.58
N THR A 505 8.47 -8.23 -25.85
CA THR A 505 8.61 -7.61 -27.17
C THR A 505 8.98 -8.63 -28.25
N ALA A 506 9.83 -9.60 -27.93
CA ALA A 506 10.13 -10.71 -28.84
C ALA A 506 8.88 -11.52 -29.20
N ALA A 507 7.99 -11.79 -28.24
CA ALA A 507 6.72 -12.47 -28.51
C ALA A 507 5.79 -11.64 -29.41
N ILE A 508 5.75 -10.31 -29.24
CA ILE A 508 5.00 -9.40 -30.12
C ILE A 508 5.54 -9.48 -31.55
N LEU A 509 6.86 -9.35 -31.74
CA LEU A 509 7.52 -9.43 -33.05
C LEU A 509 7.39 -10.82 -33.68
N PHE A 510 7.36 -11.87 -32.86
CA PHE A 510 7.14 -13.23 -33.33
C PHE A 510 5.75 -13.43 -33.95
N LEU A 511 4.72 -12.77 -33.39
CA LEU A 511 3.42 -12.70 -34.06
C LEU A 511 3.47 -11.81 -35.30
N ALA A 512 4.19 -10.68 -35.25
CA ALA A 512 4.35 -9.76 -36.40
C ALA A 512 4.91 -10.50 -37.63
N GLU A 513 5.96 -11.31 -37.46
CA GLU A 513 6.54 -12.08 -38.56
C GLU A 513 5.54 -13.07 -39.17
N ARG A 514 4.70 -13.71 -38.35
CA ARG A 514 3.67 -14.62 -38.87
C ARG A 514 2.56 -13.87 -39.62
N ILE A 515 2.21 -12.67 -39.16
CA ILE A 515 1.26 -11.77 -39.84
C ILE A 515 1.83 -11.29 -41.18
N ARG A 516 3.13 -10.97 -41.22
CA ARG A 516 3.85 -10.60 -42.44
C ARG A 516 3.80 -11.73 -43.48
N ILE A 517 4.12 -12.97 -43.09
CA ILE A 517 4.05 -14.14 -43.97
C ILE A 517 2.62 -14.38 -44.50
N ALA A 518 1.61 -14.02 -43.72
CA ALA A 518 0.20 -14.13 -44.12
C ALA A 518 -0.32 -12.92 -44.93
N ASP A 519 0.55 -11.97 -45.28
CA ASP A 519 0.28 -10.80 -46.12
C ASP A 519 -0.87 -9.91 -45.61
N GLN A 520 -0.84 -9.58 -44.30
CA GLN A 520 -1.83 -8.71 -43.65
C GLN A 520 -1.21 -7.37 -43.20
N PRO A 521 -1.03 -6.38 -44.09
CA PRO A 521 -0.21 -5.19 -43.84
C PRO A 521 -0.73 -4.32 -42.68
N THR A 522 -2.04 -4.07 -42.59
CA THR A 522 -2.62 -3.28 -41.50
C THR A 522 -2.44 -3.94 -40.13
N ALA A 523 -2.51 -5.28 -40.08
CA ALA A 523 -2.27 -6.02 -38.84
C ALA A 523 -0.78 -6.03 -38.48
N LEU A 524 0.11 -6.03 -39.47
CA LEU A 524 1.55 -5.98 -39.30
C LEU A 524 1.98 -4.64 -38.69
N GLU A 525 1.54 -3.52 -39.27
CA GLU A 525 1.80 -2.17 -38.75
C GLU A 525 1.38 -2.04 -37.27
N LYS A 526 0.17 -2.51 -36.96
CA LYS A 526 -0.34 -2.49 -35.58
C LYS A 526 0.54 -3.31 -34.63
N GLN A 527 1.02 -4.47 -35.07
CA GLN A 527 1.83 -5.36 -34.24
C GLN A 527 3.26 -4.81 -34.04
N VAL A 528 3.83 -4.16 -35.05
CA VAL A 528 5.13 -3.46 -34.92
C VAL A 528 5.02 -2.26 -33.98
N ALA A 529 3.96 -1.45 -34.12
CA ALA A 529 3.70 -0.34 -33.19
C ALA A 529 3.56 -0.84 -31.74
N ALA A 530 2.84 -1.95 -31.52
CA ALA A 530 2.76 -2.58 -30.20
C ALA A 530 4.13 -3.03 -29.65
N ALA A 531 5.07 -3.43 -30.51
CA ALA A 531 6.42 -3.80 -30.10
C ALA A 531 7.23 -2.58 -29.62
N VAL A 532 7.10 -1.45 -30.33
CA VAL A 532 7.69 -0.14 -29.96
C VAL A 532 7.12 0.34 -28.63
N GLU A 533 5.80 0.31 -28.47
CA GLU A 533 5.13 0.70 -27.22
C GLU A 533 5.49 -0.21 -26.05
N ASN A 534 5.74 -1.50 -26.28
CA ASN A 534 6.16 -2.44 -25.25
C ASN A 534 7.65 -2.31 -24.87
N SER A 535 8.50 -1.73 -25.72
CA SER A 535 9.92 -1.44 -25.43
C SER A 535 10.25 0.02 -25.82
N PRO A 536 9.71 1.01 -25.10
CA PRO A 536 9.82 2.41 -25.47
C PRO A 536 11.28 2.87 -25.47
N GLY A 537 11.67 3.61 -26.51
CA GLY A 537 13.03 4.15 -26.66
C GLY A 537 14.04 3.19 -27.29
N ASN A 538 13.64 1.97 -27.67
CA ASN A 538 14.50 1.07 -28.44
C ASN A 538 14.65 1.59 -29.88
N ARG A 539 15.87 2.02 -30.25
CA ARG A 539 16.17 2.60 -31.57
C ARG A 539 15.89 1.64 -32.73
N ALA A 540 16.24 0.37 -32.60
CA ALA A 540 16.04 -0.62 -33.67
C ALA A 540 14.55 -0.83 -33.97
N LEU A 541 13.68 -0.76 -32.95
CA LEU A 541 12.23 -0.87 -33.15
C LEU A 541 11.63 0.39 -33.79
N LEU A 542 12.12 1.57 -33.41
CA LEU A 542 11.70 2.83 -34.05
C LEU A 542 12.13 2.89 -35.52
N GLU A 543 13.33 2.39 -35.83
CA GLU A 543 13.82 2.29 -37.21
C GLU A 543 13.00 1.28 -38.03
N LEU A 544 12.65 0.13 -37.44
CA LEU A 544 11.77 -0.87 -38.05
C LEU A 544 10.38 -0.29 -38.34
N GLU A 545 9.78 0.45 -37.39
CA GLU A 545 8.47 1.08 -37.58
C GLU A 545 8.50 2.15 -38.68
N ALA A 546 9.53 2.98 -38.71
CA ALA A 546 9.67 4.05 -39.69
C ALA A 546 9.95 3.54 -41.12
N HIS A 547 10.59 2.38 -41.26
CA HIS A 547 11.01 1.81 -42.55
C HIS A 547 10.49 0.38 -42.73
N LEU A 548 9.26 0.12 -42.30
CA LEU A 548 8.67 -1.21 -42.35
C LEU A 548 8.52 -1.71 -43.80
N ASP A 549 9.35 -2.67 -44.19
CA ASP A 549 9.23 -3.38 -45.47
C ASP A 549 8.45 -4.69 -45.27
N PRO A 550 7.27 -4.87 -45.89
CA PRO A 550 6.50 -6.10 -45.77
C PRO A 550 7.21 -7.34 -46.35
N VAL A 551 8.24 -7.17 -47.19
CA VAL A 551 8.99 -8.26 -47.81
C VAL A 551 10.13 -8.76 -46.91
N GLU A 552 10.72 -7.88 -46.10
CA GLU A 552 11.86 -8.21 -45.25
C GLU A 552 11.44 -9.04 -44.01
N PRO A 553 12.11 -10.15 -43.70
CA PRO A 553 11.82 -10.93 -42.49
C PRO A 553 12.09 -10.14 -41.20
N ILE A 554 11.18 -10.22 -40.23
CA ILE A 554 11.34 -9.63 -38.90
C ILE A 554 12.07 -10.63 -37.99
N ASP A 555 13.40 -10.49 -37.86
CA ASP A 555 14.19 -11.26 -36.91
C ASP A 555 14.32 -10.53 -35.57
N TRP A 556 13.45 -10.90 -34.62
CA TRP A 556 13.45 -10.32 -33.28
C TRP A 556 14.78 -10.48 -32.53
N ARG A 557 15.60 -11.51 -32.82
CA ARG A 557 16.89 -11.69 -32.14
C ARG A 557 17.88 -10.65 -32.59
N GLN A 558 17.94 -10.37 -33.89
CA GLN A 558 18.82 -9.33 -34.44
C GLN A 558 18.38 -7.93 -34.02
N LEU A 559 17.06 -7.68 -34.00
CA LEU A 559 16.49 -6.39 -33.62
C LEU A 559 16.67 -6.07 -32.14
N LEU A 560 16.47 -7.04 -31.25
CA LEU A 560 16.53 -6.83 -29.80
C LEU A 560 17.91 -7.09 -29.20
N PHE A 561 18.75 -7.89 -29.88
CA PHE A 561 20.10 -8.23 -29.44
C PHE A 561 21.11 -7.98 -30.59
N PRO A 562 21.29 -6.73 -31.03
CA PRO A 562 22.30 -6.43 -32.02
C PRO A 562 23.67 -6.86 -31.45
N GLN A 563 24.35 -7.77 -32.14
CA GLN A 563 25.71 -8.15 -31.76
C GLN A 563 26.53 -6.86 -31.65
N GLN A 564 27.17 -6.62 -30.51
CA GLN A 564 28.16 -5.57 -30.40
C GLN A 564 29.22 -5.87 -31.45
N LYS A 565 29.19 -5.16 -32.58
CA LYS A 565 30.35 -5.06 -33.45
C LYS A 565 31.48 -4.60 -32.54
N ALA A 566 32.55 -5.40 -32.47
CA ALA A 566 33.81 -4.94 -31.92
C ALA A 566 34.07 -3.56 -32.54
N VAL A 567 34.21 -2.56 -31.69
CA VAL A 567 34.75 -1.27 -32.10
C VAL A 567 36.21 -1.56 -32.41
N ASP A 568 36.51 -1.81 -33.68
CA ASP A 568 37.88 -1.84 -34.17
C ASP A 568 38.47 -0.42 -33.95
N GLU A 569 39.61 -0.39 -33.24
CA GLU A 569 40.46 0.78 -33.05
C GLU A 569 41.04 1.32 -34.37
#